data_AF-A0AA42T6T1-F1
#
_entry.id   AF-A0AA42T6T1-F1
#
_cell.length_a   1.000
_cell.length_b   1.000
_cell.length_c   1.000
_cell.angle_alpha   90.00
_cell.angle_beta   90.00
_cell.angle_gamma   90.00
#
_symmetry.space_group_name_H-M   'P 1'
#
loop_
_entity.id
_entity.type
_entity.pdbx_description
1 polymer ?
#
loop_
_entity_poly.entity_id
_entity_poly.type
_entity_poly.pdbx_seq_one_letter_code
_entity_poly.pdbx_strand_id
1 'polypeptide(L)'
;MSNIGIWITVAIVLFVLGSIFGLRVSPREKALGMMREQARKMGLHPRLIVAPEWTKIPMASEKRASMVAYYSVLIPDARLALMRARVVDGKLQVVQGDQKFNDLTIALKGVYAIDMQANCVGLYWDEETDLRATQLDDMKAYLHELAQR
;
A
#
# COMPACT_ATOMS: atom_id res chain seq x y z
N MET A 1 -3.86 28.25 -54.78
CA MET A 1 -2.90 27.53 -53.93
C MET A 1 -3.66 26.85 -52.81
N SER A 2 -3.96 25.56 -53.03
CA SER A 2 -4.05 24.48 -52.05
C SER A 2 -4.43 24.81 -50.60
N ASN A 3 -5.72 24.63 -50.27
CA ASN A 3 -6.26 24.49 -48.90
C ASN A 3 -5.59 23.34 -48.09
N ILE A 4 -4.72 22.55 -48.71
CA ILE A 4 -3.87 21.52 -48.08
C ILE A 4 -3.08 22.08 -46.90
N GLY A 5 -2.57 23.32 -46.96
CA GLY A 5 -1.86 23.92 -45.83
C GLY A 5 -2.74 24.01 -44.58
N ILE A 6 -3.98 24.44 -44.75
CA ILE A 6 -4.98 24.56 -43.67
C ILE A 6 -5.33 23.17 -43.10
N TRP A 7 -5.55 22.18 -43.97
CA TRP A 7 -5.85 20.81 -43.55
C TRP A 7 -4.69 20.16 -42.77
N ILE A 8 -3.45 20.38 -43.18
CA ILE A 8 -2.27 19.89 -42.46
C ILE A 8 -2.19 20.55 -41.08
N THR A 9 -2.39 21.86 -40.99
CA THR A 9 -2.40 22.58 -39.70
C THR A 9 -3.49 22.05 -38.77
N VAL A 10 -4.71 21.84 -39.27
CA VAL A 10 -5.83 21.28 -38.47
C VAL A 10 -5.51 19.86 -37.97
N ALA A 11 -4.92 19.02 -38.82
CA ALA A 11 -4.53 17.66 -38.44
C ALA A 11 -3.46 17.65 -37.34
N ILE A 12 -2.46 18.52 -37.42
CA ILE A 12 -1.42 18.66 -36.38
C ILE A 12 -2.04 19.13 -35.06
N VAL A 13 -2.93 20.14 -35.10
CA VAL A 13 -3.58 20.65 -33.88
C VAL A 13 -4.44 19.57 -33.21
N LEU A 14 -5.22 18.81 -33.99
CA LEU A 14 -6.00 17.68 -33.48
C LEU A 14 -5.12 16.57 -32.91
N PHE A 15 -4.01 16.26 -33.58
CA PHE A 15 -3.06 15.26 -33.10
C PHE A 15 -2.40 15.66 -31.78
N VAL A 16 -1.97 16.92 -31.64
CA VAL A 16 -1.38 17.45 -30.40
C VAL A 16 -2.41 17.49 -29.28
N LEU A 17 -3.63 17.97 -29.54
CA LEU A 17 -4.71 17.96 -28.56
C LEU A 17 -5.03 16.53 -28.11
N GLY A 18 -5.21 15.59 -29.04
CA GLY A 18 -5.47 14.19 -28.74
C GLY A 18 -4.35 13.56 -27.90
N SER A 19 -3.09 13.88 -28.21
CA SER A 19 -1.92 13.40 -27.46
C SER A 19 -1.89 13.92 -26.02
N ILE A 20 -2.24 15.19 -25.80
CA ILE A 20 -2.28 15.79 -24.45
C ILE A 20 -3.40 15.16 -23.60
N PHE A 21 -4.59 14.94 -24.18
CA PHE A 21 -5.70 14.29 -23.45
C PHE A 21 -5.42 12.82 -23.12
N GLY A 22 -4.65 12.11 -23.95
CA GLY A 22 -4.24 10.73 -23.70
C GLY A 22 -3.25 10.55 -22.55
N LEU A 23 -2.50 11.60 -22.18
CA LEU A 23 -1.48 11.56 -21.12
C LEU A 23 -2.03 11.82 -19.71
N ARG A 24 -3.35 11.99 -19.55
CA ARG A 24 -3.93 12.31 -18.24
C ARG A 24 -3.83 11.10 -17.31
N VAL A 25 -2.85 11.15 -16.41
CA VAL A 25 -2.69 10.17 -15.30
C VAL A 25 -4.02 10.02 -14.59
N SER A 26 -4.41 8.77 -14.33
CA SER A 26 -5.66 8.49 -13.65
C SER A 26 -5.69 9.22 -12.29
N PRO A 27 -6.79 9.89 -11.92
CA PRO A 27 -6.88 10.57 -10.62
C PRO A 27 -6.55 9.65 -9.44
N ARG A 28 -6.84 8.35 -9.62
CA ARG A 28 -6.55 7.27 -8.67
C ARG A 28 -5.05 7.05 -8.48
N GLU A 29 -4.27 6.88 -9.54
CA GLU A 29 -2.81 6.72 -9.42
C GLU A 29 -2.16 7.96 -8.83
N LYS A 30 -2.68 9.15 -9.17
CA LYS A 30 -2.22 10.41 -8.56
C LYS A 30 -2.48 10.44 -7.05
N ALA A 31 -3.67 10.06 -6.61
CA ALA A 31 -4.01 9.99 -5.19
C ALA A 31 -3.11 8.99 -4.44
N LEU A 32 -2.92 7.80 -5.02
CA LEU A 32 -2.04 6.76 -4.46
C LEU A 32 -0.59 7.23 -4.35
N GLY A 33 -0.10 7.93 -5.37
CA GLY A 33 1.24 8.53 -5.38
C GLY A 33 1.43 9.53 -4.24
N MET A 34 0.47 10.45 -4.07
CA MET A 34 0.50 11.46 -2.99
C MET A 34 0.45 10.80 -1.60
N MET A 35 -0.42 9.80 -1.42
CA MET A 35 -0.55 9.05 -0.16
C MET A 35 0.75 8.33 0.21
N ARG A 36 1.39 7.63 -0.75
CA ARG A 36 2.69 6.97 -0.53
C ARG A 36 3.80 7.98 -0.23
N GLU A 37 3.77 9.15 -0.84
CA GLU A 37 4.73 10.22 -0.54
C GLU A 37 4.53 10.78 0.88
N GLN A 38 3.29 10.99 1.30
CA GLN A 38 2.95 11.40 2.67
C GLN A 38 3.43 10.35 3.68
N ALA A 39 3.17 9.07 3.43
CA ALA A 39 3.66 7.98 4.27
C ALA A 39 5.19 8.03 4.43
N ARG A 40 5.94 8.22 3.33
CA ARG A 40 7.40 8.39 3.37
C ARG A 40 7.84 9.57 4.23
N LYS A 41 7.17 10.72 4.12
CA LYS A 41 7.46 11.91 4.95
C LYS A 41 7.23 11.65 6.43
N MET A 42 6.32 10.74 6.78
CA MET A 42 6.01 10.35 8.15
C MET A 42 6.94 9.25 8.69
N GLY A 43 7.86 8.71 7.88
CA GLY A 43 8.74 7.60 8.25
C GLY A 43 8.13 6.21 8.07
N LEU A 44 6.99 6.11 7.39
CA LEU A 44 6.48 4.83 6.89
C LEU A 44 7.14 4.53 5.55
N HIS A 45 7.55 3.28 5.35
CA HIS A 45 8.20 2.83 4.12
C HIS A 45 7.23 1.99 3.27
N PRO A 46 6.45 2.59 2.36
CA PRO A 46 5.57 1.84 1.48
C PRO A 46 6.37 1.08 0.42
N ARG A 47 6.10 -0.21 0.29
CA ARG A 47 6.66 -1.11 -0.73
C ARG A 47 5.55 -1.94 -1.33
N LEU A 48 5.61 -2.19 -2.64
CA LEU A 48 4.68 -3.11 -3.28
C LEU A 48 5.39 -4.46 -3.42
N ILE A 49 4.86 -5.49 -2.76
CA ILE A 49 5.47 -6.82 -2.73
C ILE A 49 4.46 -7.88 -3.16
N VAL A 50 4.96 -9.06 -3.51
CA VAL A 50 4.10 -10.22 -3.77
C VAL A 50 3.48 -10.66 -2.45
N ALA A 51 2.16 -10.83 -2.42
CA ALA A 51 1.44 -11.31 -1.26
C ALA A 51 2.00 -12.67 -0.82
N PRO A 52 2.59 -12.75 0.39
CA PRO A 52 3.13 -14.01 0.88
C PRO A 52 2.01 -15.03 1.05
N GLU A 53 2.29 -16.30 0.77
CA GLU A 53 1.30 -17.38 0.86
C GLU A 53 0.65 -17.48 2.26
N TRP A 54 1.46 -17.22 3.30
CA TRP A 54 0.96 -17.21 4.67
C TRP A 54 -0.02 -16.08 4.94
N THR A 55 -0.21 -15.06 4.10
CA THR A 55 -1.22 -14.01 4.36
C THR A 55 -2.63 -14.42 3.95
N LYS A 56 -2.78 -15.45 3.09
CA LYS A 56 -4.07 -15.87 2.48
C LYS A 56 -4.82 -14.73 1.78
N ILE A 57 -4.12 -13.69 1.32
CA ILE A 57 -4.72 -12.62 0.51
C ILE A 57 -5.24 -13.22 -0.80
N PRO A 58 -6.43 -12.80 -1.29
CA PRO A 58 -7.00 -13.32 -2.53
C PRO A 58 -6.00 -13.17 -3.69
N MET A 59 -5.82 -14.25 -4.45
CA MET A 59 -4.94 -14.25 -5.61
C MET A 59 -5.56 -13.46 -6.77
N ALA A 60 -4.72 -12.76 -7.55
CA ALA A 60 -5.18 -11.99 -8.71
C ALA A 60 -5.61 -12.90 -9.86
N SER A 61 -5.14 -14.15 -9.86
CA SER A 61 -5.54 -15.23 -10.77
C SER A 61 -5.17 -16.57 -10.10
N GLU A 62 -5.75 -17.68 -10.57
CA GLU A 62 -5.52 -19.04 -10.01
C GLU A 62 -4.04 -19.43 -9.86
N LYS A 63 -3.14 -18.82 -10.65
CA LYS A 63 -1.70 -19.12 -10.67
C LYS A 63 -0.79 -17.94 -10.29
N ARG A 64 -1.34 -16.78 -9.95
CA ARG A 64 -0.54 -15.56 -9.72
C ARG A 64 -0.89 -14.92 -8.38
N ALA A 65 0.10 -14.88 -7.49
CA ALA A 65 0.02 -14.13 -6.25
C ALA A 65 -0.21 -12.63 -6.53
N SER A 66 -1.15 -12.05 -5.79
CA SER A 66 -1.47 -10.61 -5.87
C SER A 66 -0.30 -9.77 -5.40
N MET A 67 -0.15 -8.58 -5.99
CA MET A 67 0.70 -7.55 -5.40
C MET A 67 -0.07 -6.89 -4.27
N VAL A 68 0.57 -6.71 -3.12
CA VAL A 68 -0.01 -6.05 -1.95
C VAL A 68 0.94 -4.96 -1.45
N ALA A 69 0.36 -3.89 -0.93
CA ALA A 69 1.13 -2.82 -0.34
C ALA A 69 1.57 -3.21 1.07
N TYR A 70 2.85 -3.02 1.34
CA TYR A 70 3.51 -3.31 2.60
C TYR A 70 4.06 -2.01 3.18
N TYR A 71 3.59 -1.65 4.36
CA TYR A 71 3.95 -0.42 5.06
C TYR A 71 4.70 -0.78 6.31
N SER A 72 5.96 -0.36 6.42
CA SER A 72 6.81 -0.69 7.55
C SER A 72 7.41 0.53 8.23
N VAL A 73 7.66 0.40 9.53
CA VAL A 73 8.45 1.32 10.33
C VAL A 73 9.74 0.61 10.76
N LEU A 74 10.86 1.32 10.65
CA LEU A 74 12.15 0.88 11.18
C LEU A 74 12.33 1.47 12.58
N ILE A 75 12.67 0.61 13.54
CA ILE A 75 12.88 0.98 14.94
C ILE A 75 14.34 0.65 15.27
N PRO A 76 15.27 1.63 15.18
CA PRO A 76 16.71 1.39 15.21
C PRO A 76 17.20 0.56 16.40
N ASP A 77 16.65 0.79 17.58
CA ASP A 77 17.10 0.17 18.83
C ASP A 77 16.33 -1.12 19.19
N ALA A 78 15.37 -1.53 18.36
CA ALA A 78 14.53 -2.69 18.65
C ALA A 78 15.14 -4.00 18.14
N ARG A 79 15.01 -5.06 18.95
CA ARG A 79 15.29 -6.46 18.59
C ARG A 79 14.03 -7.31 18.79
N LEU A 80 13.13 -7.17 17.84
CA LEU A 80 11.82 -7.80 17.83
C LEU A 80 11.96 -9.26 17.37
N ALA A 81 11.31 -10.16 18.10
CA ALA A 81 11.17 -11.54 17.69
C ALA A 81 10.33 -11.65 16.41
N LEU A 82 10.57 -12.71 15.63
CA LEU A 82 9.74 -12.98 14.46
C LEU A 82 8.29 -13.21 14.90
N MET A 83 7.40 -12.34 14.44
CA MET A 83 5.96 -12.48 14.61
C MET A 83 5.28 -12.24 13.27
N ARG A 84 4.33 -13.11 12.92
CA ARG A 84 3.47 -13.00 11.75
C ARG A 84 2.06 -13.28 12.18
N ALA A 85 1.17 -12.33 11.95
CA ALA A 85 -0.24 -12.45 12.28
C ALA A 85 -1.10 -12.07 11.08
N ARG A 86 -2.19 -12.82 10.88
CA ARG A 86 -3.25 -12.45 9.94
C ARG A 86 -4.29 -11.62 10.67
N VAL A 87 -4.99 -10.75 9.96
CA VAL A 87 -6.17 -10.09 10.48
C VAL A 87 -7.40 -10.90 10.05
N VAL A 88 -8.13 -11.43 11.03
CA VAL A 88 -9.39 -12.16 10.82
C VAL A 88 -10.43 -11.53 11.74
N ASP A 89 -11.56 -11.07 11.18
CA ASP A 89 -12.65 -10.42 11.91
C ASP A 89 -12.19 -9.26 12.81
N GLY A 90 -11.22 -8.46 12.32
CA GLY A 90 -10.67 -7.32 13.06
C GLY A 90 -9.78 -7.71 14.24
N LYS A 91 -9.33 -8.97 14.31
CA LYS A 91 -8.41 -9.47 15.33
C LYS A 91 -7.17 -10.12 14.72
N LEU A 92 -6.07 -10.08 15.47
CA LEU A 92 -4.84 -10.78 15.10
C LEU A 92 -4.97 -12.27 15.36
N GLN A 93 -4.70 -13.06 14.33
CA GLN A 93 -4.49 -14.49 14.41
C GLN A 93 -3.01 -14.78 14.16
N VAL A 94 -2.28 -15.16 15.21
CA VAL A 94 -0.84 -15.41 15.11
C VAL A 94 -0.60 -16.70 14.30
N VAL A 95 0.17 -16.58 13.23
CA VAL A 95 0.61 -17.70 12.38
C VAL A 95 1.97 -18.20 12.83
N GLN A 96 2.85 -17.29 13.24
CA GLN A 96 4.20 -17.60 13.69
C GLN A 96 4.64 -16.58 14.74
N GLY A 97 5.32 -17.04 15.79
CA GLY A 97 5.83 -16.19 16.86
C GLY A 97 5.06 -16.37 18.17
N ASP A 98 5.08 -15.33 18.99
CA ASP A 98 4.48 -15.34 20.33
C ASP A 98 2.95 -15.26 20.27
N GLN A 99 2.27 -16.18 20.95
CA GLN A 99 0.80 -16.22 20.98
C GLN A 99 0.17 -15.12 21.83
N LYS A 100 0.94 -14.34 22.61
CA LYS A 100 0.42 -13.19 23.37
C LYS A 100 -0.26 -12.15 22.48
N PHE A 101 0.08 -12.11 21.19
CA PHE A 101 -0.51 -11.19 20.22
C PHE A 101 -1.82 -11.70 19.62
N ASN A 102 -2.23 -12.92 19.94
CA ASN A 102 -3.47 -13.48 19.43
C ASN A 102 -4.68 -12.72 20.01
N ASP A 103 -5.73 -12.59 19.21
CA ASP A 103 -6.98 -11.89 19.54
C ASP A 103 -6.86 -10.37 19.81
N LEU A 104 -5.67 -9.78 19.61
CA LEU A 104 -5.50 -8.34 19.66
C LEU A 104 -6.36 -7.68 18.58
N THR A 105 -7.18 -6.72 19.00
CA THR A 105 -8.07 -6.00 18.08
C THR A 105 -7.29 -4.97 17.27
N ILE A 106 -7.61 -4.86 15.99
CA ILE A 106 -7.07 -3.86 15.08
C ILE A 106 -8.20 -2.93 14.61
N ALA A 107 -8.05 -1.64 14.90
CA ALA A 107 -9.03 -0.61 14.49
C ALA A 107 -8.83 -0.13 13.04
N LEU A 108 -7.70 -0.48 12.43
CA LEU A 108 -7.32 -0.09 11.08
C LEU A 108 -8.13 -0.89 10.03
N LYS A 109 -8.64 -0.20 9.02
CA LYS A 109 -9.41 -0.80 7.93
C LYS A 109 -8.48 -1.25 6.79
N GLY A 110 -8.82 -2.38 6.18
CA GLY A 110 -8.11 -2.89 5.01
C GLY A 110 -6.78 -3.59 5.32
N VAL A 111 -6.43 -3.80 6.59
CA VAL A 111 -5.21 -4.52 6.95
C VAL A 111 -5.45 -6.03 6.83
N TYR A 112 -4.63 -6.70 6.04
CA TYR A 112 -4.71 -8.14 5.83
C TYR A 112 -3.86 -8.93 6.82
N ALA A 113 -2.68 -8.42 7.13
CA ALA A 113 -1.69 -9.11 7.94
C ALA A 113 -0.67 -8.13 8.49
N ILE A 114 0.07 -8.57 9.51
CA ILE A 114 1.16 -7.84 10.14
C ILE A 114 2.35 -8.79 10.26
N ASP A 115 3.54 -8.22 10.07
CA ASP A 115 4.79 -8.88 10.38
C ASP A 115 5.69 -8.00 11.25
N MET A 116 6.54 -8.68 11.98
CA MET A 116 7.53 -8.07 12.86
C MET A 116 8.75 -8.97 12.89
N GLN A 117 9.93 -8.39 12.65
CA GLN A 117 11.18 -9.12 12.73
C GLN A 117 12.35 -8.14 12.88
N ALA A 118 13.29 -8.49 13.76
CA ALA A 118 14.51 -7.71 14.00
C ALA A 118 14.18 -6.26 14.37
N ASN A 119 14.45 -5.29 13.51
CA ASN A 119 14.20 -3.88 13.77
C ASN A 119 13.04 -3.31 12.93
N CYS A 120 12.19 -4.16 12.38
CA CYS A 120 11.12 -3.78 11.45
C CYS A 120 9.77 -4.32 11.91
N VAL A 121 8.76 -3.45 11.88
CA VAL A 121 7.35 -3.82 12.02
C VAL A 121 6.62 -3.30 10.80
N GLY A 122 5.81 -4.14 10.16
CA GLY A 122 5.01 -3.70 9.04
C GLY A 122 3.69 -4.42 8.92
N LEU A 123 2.86 -3.88 8.04
CA LEU A 123 1.53 -4.38 7.78
C LEU A 123 1.26 -4.43 6.28
N TYR A 124 0.46 -5.41 5.89
CA TYR A 124 -0.03 -5.64 4.55
C TYR A 124 -1.39 -4.97 4.43
N TRP A 125 -1.55 -4.04 3.49
CA TRP A 125 -2.69 -3.14 3.43
C TRP A 125 -3.32 -3.05 2.05
N ASP A 126 -4.64 -2.98 2.04
CA ASP A 126 -5.43 -2.55 0.89
C ASP A 126 -5.49 -1.01 0.82
N GLU A 127 -4.62 -0.44 -0.01
CA GLU A 127 -4.56 1.01 -0.23
C GLU A 127 -5.87 1.58 -0.83
N GLU A 128 -6.72 0.76 -1.44
CA GLU A 128 -8.00 1.23 -2.00
C GLU A 128 -9.00 1.62 -0.90
N THR A 129 -8.81 1.11 0.32
CA THR A 129 -9.69 1.42 1.45
C THR A 129 -9.56 2.85 1.95
N ASP A 130 -8.42 3.52 1.69
CA ASP A 130 -8.19 4.90 2.09
C ASP A 130 -7.18 5.63 1.19
N LEU A 131 -7.67 6.04 0.02
CA LEU A 131 -6.92 6.90 -0.89
C LEU A 131 -6.70 8.34 -0.37
N ARG A 132 -7.29 8.70 0.77
CA ARG A 132 -7.19 10.04 1.37
C ARG A 132 -6.14 10.12 2.48
N ALA A 133 -5.42 9.03 2.74
CA ALA A 133 -4.33 8.98 3.71
C ALA A 133 -4.77 9.29 5.16
N THR A 134 -6.04 9.05 5.50
CA THR A 134 -6.59 9.38 6.83
C THR A 134 -6.09 8.47 7.95
N GLN A 135 -5.74 7.22 7.64
CA GLN A 135 -5.30 6.22 8.62
C GLN A 135 -3.77 6.17 8.81
N LEU A 136 -2.97 6.97 8.08
CA LEU A 136 -1.51 6.85 8.11
C LEU A 136 -0.91 7.12 9.51
N ASP A 137 -1.45 8.11 10.22
CA ASP A 137 -1.01 8.43 11.59
C ASP A 137 -1.33 7.27 12.54
N ASP A 138 -2.57 6.76 12.50
CA ASP A 138 -3.02 5.63 13.31
C ASP A 138 -2.23 4.35 12.99
N MET A 139 -1.92 4.11 11.71
CA MET A 139 -1.07 2.99 11.27
C MET A 139 0.31 3.06 11.89
N LYS A 140 0.94 4.25 11.84
CA LYS A 140 2.27 4.45 12.43
C LYS A 140 2.24 4.26 13.94
N ALA A 141 1.26 4.86 14.62
CA ALA A 141 1.10 4.73 16.07
C ALA A 141 0.92 3.26 16.48
N TYR A 142 0.06 2.53 15.77
CA TYR A 142 -0.19 1.12 16.02
C TYR A 142 1.07 0.26 15.84
N LEU A 143 1.85 0.47 14.78
CA LEU A 143 3.10 -0.26 14.55
C LEU A 143 4.14 -0.01 15.64
N HIS A 144 4.22 1.22 16.16
CA HIS A 144 5.08 1.54 17.30
C HIS A 144 4.60 0.90 18.60
N GLU A 145 3.29 0.93 18.88
CA GLU A 145 2.71 0.29 20.07
C GLU A 145 2.98 -1.21 20.05
N LEU A 146 2.78 -1.85 18.89
CA LEU A 146 3.01 -3.29 18.73
C LEU A 146 4.47 -3.68 19.00
N ALA A 147 5.42 -2.82 18.63
CA ALA A 147 6.84 -3.05 18.87
C ALA A 147 7.24 -2.95 20.36
N GLN A 148 6.44 -2.27 21.18
CA GLN A 148 6.73 -2.07 22.61
C GLN A 148 6.17 -3.18 23.52
N ARG A 149 5.36 -4.09 22.98
CA ARG A 149 4.68 -5.16 23.72
C ARG A 149 5.49 -6.44 23.84
#